data_AF-A0A7C5FW77-F1
#
_entry.id   AF-A0A7C5FW77-F1
#
_cell.length_a   1.000
_cell.length_b   1.000
_cell.length_c   1.000
_cell.angle_alpha   90.00
_cell.angle_beta   90.00
_cell.angle_gamma   90.00
#
_symmetry.space_group_name_H-M   'P 1'
#
loop_
_entity.id
_entity.type
_entity.pdbx_description
1 polymer ?
#
loop_
_entity_poly.entity_id
_entity_poly.type
_entity_poly.pdbx_seq_one_letter_code
_entity_poly.pdbx_strand_id
1 'polypeptide(L)'
;MCTHRACRRRVLKGVRTVECPNCKAQNAYDSFYCTACGALIRTPTAPGIGDVEKSLRFILPIGRSWLAIVAGYLGLFSLLPGFGLLAILFGVLALHDLRKHPEKFGSGRAIFAIVMGVLCTVFWIALAISYVGSRNLNY
;
A
#
# COMPACT_ATOMS: atom_id res chain seq x y z
N MET A 1 -30.25 39.94 -30.74
CA MET A 1 -30.56 39.36 -29.41
C MET A 1 -30.70 37.85 -29.53
N CYS A 2 -29.67 37.07 -29.18
CA CYS A 2 -29.74 35.62 -29.16
C CYS A 2 -30.51 35.15 -27.92
N THR A 3 -31.63 34.47 -28.12
CA THR A 3 -32.39 33.88 -27.02
C THR A 3 -31.54 32.80 -26.34
N HIS A 4 -31.52 32.80 -25.00
CA HIS A 4 -30.72 31.88 -24.16
C HIS A 4 -30.84 30.40 -24.57
N ARG A 5 -31.98 29.99 -25.14
CA ARG A 5 -32.23 28.60 -25.59
C ARG A 5 -31.45 28.23 -26.85
N ALA A 6 -31.27 29.15 -27.79
CA ALA A 6 -30.57 28.88 -29.04
C ALA A 6 -29.04 28.79 -28.83
N CYS A 7 -28.48 29.58 -27.91
CA CYS A 7 -27.07 29.51 -27.54
C CYS A 7 -26.74 28.19 -26.80
N ARG A 8 -27.59 27.76 -25.85
CA ARG A 8 -27.41 26.49 -25.11
C ARG A 8 -27.38 25.26 -26.02
N ARG A 9 -28.24 25.19 -27.04
CA ARG A 9 -28.26 24.04 -27.99
C ARG A 9 -26.98 23.90 -28.81
N ARG A 10 -26.22 24.98 -29.04
CA ARG A 10 -24.98 24.92 -29.82
C ARG A 10 -23.82 24.37 -28.99
N VAL A 11 -23.79 24.64 -27.68
CA VAL A 11 -22.75 24.17 -26.74
C VAL A 11 -22.84 22.67 -26.47
N LEU A 12 -24.03 22.07 -26.51
CA LEU A 12 -24.23 20.65 -26.23
C LEU A 12 -24.03 19.73 -27.45
N LYS A 13 -23.68 20.26 -28.63
CA LYS A 13 -23.39 19.44 -29.81
C LYS A 13 -22.09 18.65 -29.59
N GLY A 14 -22.20 17.34 -29.38
CA GLY A 14 -21.06 16.42 -29.24
C GLY A 14 -20.70 16.02 -27.81
N VAL A 15 -21.42 16.52 -26.79
CA VAL A 15 -21.19 16.19 -25.38
C VAL A 15 -22.30 15.26 -24.87
N ARG A 16 -21.94 14.23 -24.08
CA ARG A 16 -22.94 13.37 -23.42
C ARG A 16 -23.82 14.23 -22.51
N THR A 17 -25.13 14.07 -22.61
CA THR A 17 -26.11 14.83 -21.80
C THR A 17 -26.85 13.92 -20.83
N VAL A 18 -27.36 14.50 -19.76
CA VAL A 18 -28.23 13.85 -18.79
C VAL A 18 -29.48 14.72 -18.58
N GLU A 19 -30.63 14.08 -18.43
CA GLU A 19 -31.89 14.76 -18.18
C GLU A 19 -32.14 14.92 -16.68
N CYS A 20 -32.51 16.13 -16.25
CA CYS A 20 -32.78 16.41 -14.85
C CYS A 20 -34.13 15.79 -14.42
N PRO A 21 -34.20 14.99 -13.33
CA PRO A 21 -35.44 14.37 -12.87
C PRO A 21 -36.47 15.36 -12.32
N ASN A 22 -36.03 16.55 -11.88
CA ASN A 22 -36.91 17.57 -11.29
C ASN A 22 -37.59 18.44 -12.36
N CYS A 23 -36.83 18.97 -13.32
CA CYS A 23 -37.33 19.96 -14.28
C CYS A 23 -37.17 19.57 -15.76
N LYS A 24 -36.69 18.35 -16.05
CA LYS A 24 -36.50 17.81 -17.41
C LYS A 24 -35.57 18.63 -18.33
N ALA A 25 -34.72 19.48 -17.76
CA ALA A 25 -33.71 20.21 -18.51
C ALA A 25 -32.53 19.29 -18.88
N GLN A 26 -31.99 19.48 -20.08
CA GLN A 26 -30.76 18.81 -20.53
C GLN A 26 -29.54 19.56 -19.99
N ASN A 27 -28.68 18.84 -19.28
CA ASN A 27 -27.38 19.32 -18.80
C ASN A 27 -26.26 18.40 -19.28
N ALA A 28 -25.01 18.87 -19.17
CA ALA A 28 -23.84 18.06 -19.49
C ALA A 28 -23.69 16.91 -18.49
N TYR A 29 -23.21 15.75 -18.95
CA TYR A 29 -23.08 14.54 -18.13
C TYR A 29 -22.19 14.77 -16.90
N ASP A 30 -21.20 15.65 -16.95
CA ASP A 30 -20.30 15.99 -15.85
C ASP A 30 -20.86 17.04 -14.86
N SER A 31 -22.04 17.60 -15.11
CA SER A 31 -22.64 18.58 -14.19
C SER A 31 -23.27 17.90 -12.96
N PHE A 32 -22.92 18.37 -11.76
CA PHE A 32 -23.51 17.90 -10.50
C PHE A 32 -24.87 18.54 -10.21
N TYR A 33 -25.08 19.76 -10.71
CA TYR A 33 -26.27 20.58 -10.48
C TYR A 33 -26.97 20.92 -11.80
N CYS A 34 -28.30 21.00 -11.76
CA CYS A 34 -29.08 21.47 -12.88
C CYS A 34 -28.97 22.99 -13.02
N THR A 35 -28.51 23.44 -14.18
CA THR A 35 -28.37 24.86 -14.51
C THR A 35 -29.70 25.58 -14.82
N ALA A 36 -30.84 24.89 -14.69
CA ALA A 36 -32.17 25.46 -14.93
C ALA A 36 -33.02 25.57 -13.65
N CYS A 37 -33.02 24.53 -12.80
CA CYS A 37 -33.80 24.51 -11.55
C CYS A 37 -32.94 24.40 -10.27
N GLY A 38 -31.62 24.23 -10.39
CA GLY A 38 -30.72 24.08 -9.24
C GLY A 38 -30.70 22.69 -8.60
N ALA A 39 -31.54 21.74 -9.03
CA ALA A 39 -31.59 20.41 -8.43
C ALA A 39 -30.28 19.63 -8.64
N LEU A 40 -29.92 18.79 -7.66
CA LEU A 40 -28.79 17.87 -7.77
C LEU A 40 -29.13 16.77 -8.78
N ILE A 41 -28.33 16.62 -9.83
CA ILE A 41 -28.53 15.59 -10.86
C ILE A 41 -27.54 14.44 -10.72
N ARG A 42 -26.48 14.64 -9.95
CA ARG A 42 -25.50 13.61 -9.57
C ARG A 42 -25.03 13.81 -8.16
N THR A 43 -25.17 12.77 -7.36
CA THR A 43 -24.43 12.65 -6.11
C THR A 43 -22.98 12.29 -6.44
N PRO A 44 -21.98 13.08 -6.02
CA PRO A 44 -20.61 12.60 -6.02
C PRO A 44 -20.56 11.34 -5.16
N THR A 45 -20.22 10.21 -5.78
CA THR A 45 -19.97 8.98 -5.04
C THR A 45 -18.70 9.20 -4.25
N ALA A 46 -18.83 9.58 -2.98
CA ALA A 46 -17.70 9.52 -2.06
C ALA A 46 -17.20 8.07 -2.07
N PRO A 47 -15.87 7.82 -2.13
CA PRO A 47 -15.35 6.49 -1.88
C PRO A 47 -15.92 6.01 -0.54
N GLY A 48 -16.35 4.75 -0.48
CA GLY A 48 -16.96 4.20 0.72
C GLY A 48 -15.99 4.36 1.89
N ILE A 49 -16.52 4.61 3.09
CA ILE A 49 -15.71 4.83 4.31
C ILE A 49 -14.72 3.65 4.51
N GLY A 50 -15.08 2.44 4.08
CA GLY A 50 -14.20 1.27 4.09
C GLY A 50 -12.98 1.35 3.15
N ASP A 51 -13.07 2.07 2.03
CA ASP A 51 -12.00 2.22 1.03
C ASP A 51 -10.90 3.15 1.56
N VAL A 52 -11.31 4.19 2.29
CA VAL A 52 -10.43 5.15 2.96
C VAL A 52 -9.72 4.48 4.13
N GLU A 53 -10.45 3.69 4.93
CA GLU A 53 -9.88 2.99 6.09
C GLU A 53 -8.81 1.96 5.68
N LYS A 54 -9.03 1.24 4.59
CA LYS A 54 -8.06 0.28 4.03
C LYS A 54 -6.79 0.97 3.52
N SER A 55 -6.95 2.14 2.92
CA SER A 55 -5.84 2.95 2.40
C SER A 55 -5.03 3.61 3.53
N LEU A 56 -5.70 4.09 4.58
CA LEU A 56 -5.05 4.68 5.76
C LEU A 56 -4.24 3.64 6.56
N ARG A 57 -4.79 2.42 6.73
CA ARG A 57 -4.11 1.32 7.45
C ARG A 57 -2.88 0.78 6.70
N PHE A 58 -2.75 1.06 5.40
CA PHE A 58 -1.56 0.69 4.62
C PHE A 58 -0.42 1.69 4.82
N ILE A 59 -0.74 2.99 4.94
CA ILE A 59 0.22 4.09 5.08
C ILE A 59 0.65 4.31 6.53
N LEU A 60 -0.27 4.21 7.49
CA LEU A 60 0.02 4.45 8.90
C LEU A 60 0.33 3.12 9.61
N PRO A 61 1.51 2.96 10.24
CA PRO A 61 1.89 1.76 10.97
C PRO A 61 1.27 1.75 12.38
N ILE A 62 -0.05 1.87 12.48
CA ILE A 62 -0.81 1.81 13.73
C ILE A 62 -1.27 0.36 13.98
N GLY A 63 -0.96 -0.19 15.15
CA GLY A 63 -1.32 -1.57 15.54
C GLY A 63 -0.35 -2.69 15.10
N ARG A 64 0.92 -2.38 14.82
CA ARG A 64 1.94 -3.40 14.46
C ARG A 64 2.69 -3.94 15.67
N SER A 65 3.03 -5.22 15.67
CA SER A 65 3.84 -5.80 16.76
C SER A 65 5.22 -5.17 16.80
N TRP A 66 5.67 -4.74 17.99
CA TRP A 66 7.05 -4.26 18.19
C TRP A 66 8.08 -5.29 17.72
N LEU A 67 7.78 -6.57 17.86
CA LEU A 67 8.60 -7.69 17.39
C LEU A 67 8.81 -7.68 15.87
N ALA A 68 7.80 -7.37 15.06
CA ALA A 68 7.94 -7.31 13.60
C ALA A 68 8.79 -6.12 13.14
N ILE A 69 8.81 -5.04 13.91
CA ILE A 69 9.67 -3.87 13.65
C ILE A 69 11.11 -4.23 13.97
N VAL A 70 11.36 -4.77 15.16
CA VAL A 70 12.70 -5.20 15.61
C VAL A 70 13.29 -6.26 14.68
N ALA A 71 12.49 -7.24 14.24
CA ALA A 71 12.92 -8.24 13.27
C ALA A 71 13.35 -7.60 11.93
N GLY A 72 12.58 -6.64 11.41
CA GLY A 72 12.91 -5.94 10.17
C GLY A 72 14.24 -5.16 10.25
N TYR A 73 14.49 -4.47 11.36
CA TYR A 73 15.77 -3.78 11.59
C TYR A 73 16.93 -4.75 11.77
N LEU A 74 16.74 -5.85 12.51
CA LEU A 74 17.74 -6.92 12.64
C LEU A 74 18.08 -7.57 11.30
N GLY A 75 17.10 -7.74 10.41
CA GLY A 75 17.33 -8.18 9.03
C GLY A 75 18.21 -7.20 8.23
N LEU A 76 17.99 -5.90 8.41
CA LEU A 76 18.81 -4.85 7.77
C LEU A 76 20.25 -4.83 8.35
N PHE A 77 20.39 -5.06 9.65
CA PHE A 77 21.68 -5.15 10.35
C PHE A 77 22.36 -6.51 10.22
N SER A 78 21.73 -7.51 9.58
CA SER A 78 22.31 -8.85 9.35
C SER A 78 23.58 -8.84 8.49
N LEU A 79 23.93 -7.71 7.89
CA LEU A 79 25.18 -7.53 7.15
C LEU A 79 26.41 -7.57 8.09
N LEU A 80 26.23 -7.27 9.39
CA LEU A 80 27.29 -7.41 10.39
C LEU A 80 27.48 -8.89 10.78
N PRO A 81 28.74 -9.38 10.81
CA PRO A 81 29.02 -10.77 11.16
C PRO A 81 28.48 -11.08 12.56
N GLY A 82 27.72 -12.18 12.67
CA GLY A 82 27.10 -12.66 13.92
C GLY A 82 25.62 -12.31 14.09
N PHE A 83 25.09 -11.27 13.44
CA PHE A 83 23.68 -10.87 13.60
C PHE A 83 22.69 -11.69 12.75
N GLY A 84 23.17 -12.48 11.78
CA GLY A 84 22.31 -13.30 10.91
C GLY A 84 21.48 -14.36 11.63
N LEU A 85 22.06 -15.09 12.59
CA LEU A 85 21.31 -16.08 13.39
C LEU A 85 20.25 -15.40 14.28
N LEU A 86 20.59 -14.25 14.86
CA LEU A 86 19.66 -13.46 15.68
C LEU A 86 18.51 -12.93 14.84
N ALA A 87 18.78 -12.47 13.61
CA ALA A 87 17.74 -12.02 12.67
C ALA A 87 16.75 -13.14 12.32
N ILE A 88 17.24 -14.36 12.11
CA ILE A 88 16.39 -15.54 11.86
C ILE A 88 15.56 -15.88 13.10
N LEU A 89 16.17 -15.90 14.29
CA LEU A 89 15.48 -16.23 15.55
C LEU A 89 14.34 -15.25 15.85
N PHE A 90 14.63 -13.95 15.77
CA PHE A 90 13.63 -12.89 15.98
C PHE A 90 12.60 -12.82 14.84
N GLY A 91 12.97 -13.17 13.60
CA GLY A 91 12.04 -13.31 12.49
C GLY A 91 11.00 -14.42 12.71
N VAL A 92 11.43 -15.59 13.18
CA VAL A 92 10.54 -16.71 13.52
C VAL A 92 9.65 -16.36 14.72
N LEU A 93 10.21 -15.72 15.76
CA LEU A 93 9.43 -15.24 16.90
C LEU A 93 8.37 -14.22 16.49
N ALA A 94 8.71 -13.31 15.58
CA ALA A 94 7.77 -12.32 15.05
C ALA A 94 6.63 -12.97 14.25
N LEU A 95 6.91 -14.02 13.46
CA LEU A 95 5.86 -14.78 12.77
C LEU A 95 4.96 -15.53 13.75
N HIS A 96 5.52 -16.09 14.82
CA HIS A 96 4.75 -16.77 15.85
C HIS A 96 3.85 -15.80 16.64
N ASP A 97 4.35 -14.61 17.00
CA ASP A 97 3.55 -13.55 17.64
C ASP A 97 2.43 -13.04 16.71
N LEU A 98 2.71 -12.91 15.41
CA LEU A 98 1.70 -12.56 14.40
C LEU A 98 0.60 -13.61 14.25
N ARG A 99 0.95 -14.91 14.34
CA ARG A 99 -0.06 -15.98 14.30
C ARG A 99 -0.96 -15.97 15.53
N LYS A 100 -0.43 -15.61 16.71
CA LYS A 100 -1.22 -15.54 17.96
C LYS A 100 -2.12 -14.32 18.02
N HIS A 101 -1.75 -13.22 17.37
CA HIS A 101 -2.53 -11.99 17.35
C HIS A 101 -2.86 -11.58 15.90
N PRO A 102 -3.94 -12.10 15.30
CA PRO A 102 -4.32 -11.80 13.92
C PRO A 102 -4.70 -10.33 13.69
N GLU A 103 -4.87 -9.55 14.76
CA GLU A 103 -5.04 -8.10 14.74
C GLU A 103 -3.75 -7.35 14.34
N LYS A 104 -2.57 -7.95 14.56
CA LYS A 104 -1.28 -7.31 14.31
C LYS A 104 -0.84 -7.53 12.86
N PHE A 105 -0.73 -6.45 12.10
CA PHE A 105 -0.20 -6.48 10.74
C PHE A 105 1.33 -6.35 10.77
N GLY A 106 2.08 -7.13 9.97
CA GLY A 106 3.54 -7.20 10.14
C GLY A 106 4.31 -8.22 9.30
N SER A 107 3.63 -9.11 8.59
CA SER A 107 4.19 -10.31 7.98
C SER A 107 5.29 -10.02 6.97
N GLY A 108 5.16 -8.95 6.16
CA GLY A 108 6.19 -8.56 5.21
C GLY A 108 7.55 -8.24 5.84
N ARG A 109 7.58 -7.64 7.05
CA ARG A 109 8.84 -7.30 7.74
C ARG A 109 9.50 -8.55 8.35
N ALA A 110 8.70 -9.47 8.86
CA ALA A 110 9.20 -10.73 9.39
C ALA A 110 9.77 -11.63 8.27
N ILE A 111 9.08 -11.71 7.13
CA ILE A 111 9.56 -12.45 5.95
C ILE A 111 10.85 -11.83 5.42
N PHE A 112 10.90 -10.49 5.29
CA PHE A 112 12.11 -9.79 4.88
C PHE A 112 13.31 -10.12 5.79
N ALA A 113 13.10 -10.09 7.12
CA ALA A 113 14.14 -10.41 8.09
C ALA A 113 14.67 -11.85 7.93
N ILE A 114 13.79 -12.83 7.72
CA ILE A 114 14.18 -14.23 7.52
C ILE A 114 14.94 -14.39 6.22
N VAL A 115 14.43 -13.84 5.11
CA VAL A 115 15.06 -13.98 3.78
C VAL A 115 16.45 -13.34 3.77
N MET A 116 16.56 -12.09 4.22
CA MET A 116 17.85 -11.39 4.27
C MET A 116 18.82 -12.02 5.28
N GLY A 117 18.31 -12.49 6.42
CA GLY A 117 19.11 -13.20 7.43
C GLY A 117 19.70 -14.51 6.90
N VAL A 118 18.91 -15.33 6.19
CA VAL A 118 19.38 -16.57 5.56
C VAL A 118 20.44 -16.27 4.49
N LEU A 119 20.17 -15.32 3.58
CA LEU A 119 21.12 -14.96 2.52
C LEU A 119 22.46 -14.47 3.08
N CYS A 120 22.45 -13.57 4.06
CA CYS A 120 23.67 -13.10 4.71
C CYS A 120 24.41 -14.22 5.45
N THR A 121 23.68 -15.11 6.14
CA THR A 121 24.29 -16.24 6.87
C THR A 121 24.99 -17.19 5.90
N VAL A 122 24.35 -17.55 4.78
CA VAL A 122 24.95 -18.40 3.73
C VAL A 122 26.18 -17.72 3.13
N PHE A 123 26.10 -16.42 2.82
CA PHE A 123 27.20 -15.65 2.27
C PHE A 123 28.43 -15.65 3.20
N TRP A 124 28.23 -15.37 4.50
CA TRP A 124 29.32 -15.38 5.48
C TRP A 124 29.93 -16.76 5.71
N ILE A 125 29.13 -17.83 5.70
CA ILE A 125 29.63 -19.21 5.81
C ILE A 125 30.51 -19.57 4.60
N ALA A 126 30.07 -19.24 3.39
CA ALA A 126 30.86 -19.48 2.18
C ALA A 126 32.21 -18.75 2.22
N LEU A 127 32.20 -17.48 2.64
CA LEU A 127 33.42 -16.67 2.79
C LEU A 127 34.37 -17.26 3.84
N ALA A 128 33.84 -17.74 4.97
CA ALA A 128 34.64 -18.40 6.02
C ALA A 128 35.30 -19.70 5.51
N ILE A 129 34.56 -20.53 4.75
CA ILE A 129 35.11 -21.76 4.16
C ILE A 129 36.23 -21.43 3.16
N SER A 130 36.03 -20.44 2.29
CA SER A 130 37.05 -20.00 1.33
C SER A 130 38.29 -19.42 2.03
N TYR A 131 38.11 -18.68 3.13
CA TYR A 131 39.22 -18.16 3.93
C TYR A 131 40.01 -19.27 4.63
N VAL A 132 39.33 -20.24 5.26
CA VAL A 132 40.00 -21.39 5.91
C VAL A 132 40.68 -22.29 4.88
N GLY A 133 40.07 -22.49 3.71
CA GLY A 133 40.65 -23.27 2.61
C GLY A 133 41.92 -22.62 2.04
N SER A 134 41.91 -21.30 1.84
CA SER A 134 43.10 -20.57 1.37
C SER A 134 44.24 -20.51 2.39
N ARG A 135 43.92 -20.63 3.69
CA ARG A 135 44.93 -20.80 4.74
C ARG A 135 45.54 -22.21 4.69
N ASN A 136 44.73 -23.25 4.51
CA ASN A 136 45.20 -24.65 4.44
C ASN A 136 46.10 -24.98 3.24
N LEU A 137 46.02 -24.22 2.15
CA LEU A 137 46.89 -24.39 0.97
C LEU A 137 48.23 -23.64 1.06
N ASN A 138 48.45 -22.86 2.12
CA ASN A 138 49.68 -22.08 2.36
C ASN A 138 50.60 -22.71 3.44
N TYR A 139 50.41 -23.99 3.75
CA TYR A 139 51.29 -24.82 4.58
C TYR A 139 51.85 -25.97 3.74
#